data_AF-A0ABD3Q8Q5-F1
#
_entry.id   AF-A0ABD3Q8Q5-F1
#
_cell.length_a   1.000
_cell.length_b   1.000
_cell.length_c   1.000
_cell.angle_alpha   90.00
_cell.angle_beta   90.00
_cell.angle_gamma   90.00
#
_symmetry.space_group_name_H-M   'P 1'
#
loop_
_entity.id
_entity.type
_entity.pdbx_description
1 polymer ?
#
loop_
_entity_poly.entity_id
_entity_poly.type
_entity_poly.pdbx_seq_one_letter_code
_entity_poly.pdbx_strand_id
1 'polypeptide(L)'
;MKSSFISSLLLLVLEFQPVNSFAYIDQPDGILPKSSPFKPTANAPASSTPDPTVLAELATFACTLADTARLQILPHWRSPRHSLAQEIKHESDRSEFQSASPVTLADRAAEWAMRELIEKQYPHHGIYGEEYGVIRSDADWVWVLDPIDGTRSFITGKPLFGTLVSCLYKGTPVIGIIDQCVLEERWVGIAGQPTKMNGTPIRTDGVANLKEAEMFSTSPDMFRNQDLLKFTSMKRAVRTPHYGADCYAYALVASGYCDVVVEADLGLYDYCALVPVLEGAGGVICDWEGRKLTLENHERSKGRVVACANAGLLEEALEILRLDPLEEHGQLALEKMKDNNVLLIPDQSTVTPWLFGVMVGEVIAHLGL
;
A
#
# COMPACT_ATOMS: atom_id res chain seq x y z
N MET A 1 1.80 -61.00 2.37
CA MET A 1 0.79 -60.33 1.54
C MET A 1 0.32 -59.11 2.35
N LYS A 2 0.78 -57.86 2.24
CA LYS A 2 1.59 -57.12 1.24
C LYS A 2 1.06 -57.21 -0.20
N SER A 3 0.81 -56.03 -0.78
CA SER A 3 0.44 -55.73 -2.17
C SER A 3 -0.96 -56.18 -2.65
N SER A 4 -1.94 -55.27 -2.56
CA SER A 4 -3.01 -55.11 -3.57
C SER A 4 -3.87 -53.83 -3.44
N PHE A 5 -3.97 -53.21 -2.25
CA PHE A 5 -4.98 -52.17 -1.98
C PHE A 5 -4.59 -50.69 -2.22
N ILE A 6 -3.40 -50.41 -2.80
CA ILE A 6 -2.89 -49.02 -2.98
C ILE A 6 -2.96 -48.55 -4.45
N SER A 7 -3.40 -49.39 -5.39
CA SER A 7 -3.25 -49.13 -6.84
C SER A 7 -4.56 -48.74 -7.57
N SER A 8 -5.53 -48.12 -6.89
CA SER A 8 -6.80 -47.70 -7.54
C SER A 8 -7.31 -46.30 -7.15
N LEU A 9 -6.50 -45.50 -6.45
CA LEU A 9 -6.84 -44.12 -6.08
C LEU A 9 -5.88 -43.08 -6.72
N LEU A 10 -5.44 -43.33 -7.96
CA LEU A 10 -4.50 -42.45 -8.67
C LEU A 10 -4.71 -42.45 -10.19
N LEU A 11 -5.94 -42.19 -10.66
CA LEU A 11 -6.19 -41.86 -12.07
C LEU A 11 -7.56 -41.22 -12.31
N LEU A 12 -7.70 -39.92 -12.01
CA LEU A 12 -8.64 -39.04 -12.71
C LEU A 12 -8.20 -37.56 -12.61
N VAL A 13 -7.15 -37.22 -13.37
CA VAL A 13 -6.80 -35.83 -13.70
C VAL A 13 -6.81 -35.73 -15.23
N LEU A 14 -7.23 -34.58 -15.75
CA LEU A 14 -7.47 -34.24 -17.15
C LEU A 14 -8.85 -34.62 -17.72
N GLU A 15 -9.82 -33.73 -17.48
CA GLU A 15 -10.64 -33.22 -18.58
C GLU A 15 -11.04 -31.77 -18.32
N PHE A 16 -10.59 -30.85 -19.19
CA PHE A 16 -10.97 -29.44 -19.14
C PHE A 16 -12.36 -29.27 -19.78
N GLN A 17 -13.30 -28.64 -19.07
CA GLN A 17 -14.48 -28.00 -19.67
C GLN A 17 -14.69 -26.62 -19.00
N PRO A 18 -14.86 -25.53 -19.77
CA PRO A 18 -15.05 -24.20 -19.22
C PRO A 18 -16.51 -23.99 -18.79
N VAL A 19 -16.79 -24.10 -17.49
CA VAL A 19 -18.13 -23.81 -16.95
C VAL A 19 -18.28 -22.29 -16.75
N ASN A 20 -18.70 -21.61 -17.81
CA ASN A 20 -19.23 -20.25 -17.73
C ASN A 20 -20.62 -20.25 -17.07
N SER A 21 -20.67 -20.19 -15.74
CA SER A 21 -21.87 -19.76 -15.01
C SER A 21 -21.56 -19.40 -13.56
N PHE A 22 -21.47 -18.10 -13.25
CA PHE A 22 -21.55 -17.63 -11.86
C PHE A 22 -23.02 -17.72 -11.41
N ALA A 23 -23.33 -18.63 -10.49
CA ALA A 23 -24.59 -18.62 -9.79
C ALA A 23 -24.52 -17.60 -8.63
N TYR A 24 -25.34 -16.56 -8.72
CA TYR A 24 -25.62 -15.66 -7.60
C TYR A 24 -26.27 -16.45 -6.47
N ILE A 25 -25.76 -16.33 -5.24
CA ILE A 25 -26.42 -16.83 -4.03
C ILE A 25 -26.28 -15.74 -2.96
N ASP A 26 -27.41 -15.13 -2.58
CA ASP A 26 -27.49 -14.29 -1.37
C ASP A 26 -27.14 -15.13 -0.15
N GLN A 27 -26.29 -14.58 0.74
CA GLN A 27 -26.18 -15.09 2.11
C GLN A 27 -27.03 -14.24 3.06
N PRO A 28 -27.75 -14.86 4.01
CA PRO A 28 -28.56 -14.14 4.98
C PRO A 28 -27.71 -13.46 6.05
N ASP A 29 -28.27 -12.43 6.68
CA ASP A 29 -27.63 -11.65 7.75
C ASP A 29 -27.05 -12.52 8.87
N GLY A 30 -25.72 -12.45 9.06
CA GLY A 30 -24.95 -13.29 9.98
C GLY A 30 -23.94 -12.49 10.81
N ILE A 31 -24.29 -12.26 12.06
CA ILE A 31 -23.53 -11.58 13.11
C ILE A 31 -22.05 -12.04 13.21
N LEU A 32 -21.09 -11.12 13.07
CA LEU A 32 -19.69 -11.36 13.43
C LEU A 32 -19.54 -11.45 14.98
N PRO A 33 -18.73 -12.38 15.51
CA PRO A 33 -18.48 -12.48 16.94
C PRO A 33 -17.64 -11.27 17.41
N LYS A 34 -18.07 -10.62 18.51
CA LYS A 34 -17.37 -9.45 19.05
C LYS A 34 -15.99 -9.84 19.58
N SER A 35 -14.95 -9.34 18.93
CA SER A 35 -13.58 -9.32 19.44
C SER A 35 -13.47 -8.44 20.70
N SER A 36 -12.42 -8.68 21.49
CA SER A 36 -12.12 -7.89 22.70
C SER A 36 -11.56 -6.52 22.30
N PRO A 37 -11.98 -5.41 22.93
CA PRO A 37 -11.58 -4.07 22.49
C PRO A 37 -10.06 -3.91 22.48
N PHE A 38 -9.52 -3.47 21.35
CA PHE A 38 -8.10 -3.18 21.18
C PHE A 38 -7.63 -2.14 22.21
N LYS A 39 -6.65 -2.52 23.04
CA LYS A 39 -5.85 -1.56 23.81
C LYS A 39 -4.60 -1.23 23.00
N PRO A 40 -4.44 0.00 22.48
CA PRO A 40 -3.19 0.39 21.83
C PRO A 40 -2.04 0.23 22.82
N THR A 41 -1.02 -0.52 22.41
CA THR A 41 0.17 -0.80 23.21
C THR A 41 1.04 0.44 23.34
N ALA A 42 0.72 1.27 24.32
CA ALA A 42 1.64 2.29 24.81
C ALA A 42 2.87 1.59 25.41
N ASN A 43 3.99 1.59 24.67
CA ASN A 43 5.36 1.76 25.17
C ASN A 43 6.39 1.63 24.04
N ALA A 44 6.67 2.76 23.38
CA ALA A 44 7.98 3.06 22.80
C ALA A 44 8.47 4.36 23.47
N PRO A 45 9.78 4.58 23.65
CA PRO A 45 10.27 5.83 24.21
C PRO A 45 9.78 6.99 23.34
N ALA A 46 9.25 8.04 23.97
CA ALA A 46 8.77 9.20 23.24
C ALA A 46 9.93 9.79 22.42
N SER A 47 9.89 9.62 21.09
CA SER A 47 10.70 10.44 20.19
C SER A 47 10.28 11.87 20.45
N SER A 48 11.14 12.65 21.11
CA SER A 48 10.88 14.06 21.39
C SER A 48 10.63 14.74 20.05
N THR A 49 9.37 15.12 19.80
CA THR A 49 8.98 15.83 18.58
C THR A 49 9.93 17.01 18.40
N PRO A 50 10.52 17.22 17.21
CA PRO A 50 11.41 18.34 16.98
C PRO A 50 10.75 19.68 17.32
N ASP A 51 11.58 20.69 17.57
CA ASP A 51 11.13 22.05 17.81
C ASP A 51 10.12 22.48 16.73
N PRO A 52 8.89 22.93 17.08
CA PRO A 52 7.89 23.39 16.13
C PRO A 52 8.39 24.47 15.16
N THR A 53 9.35 25.30 15.58
CA THR A 53 9.98 26.30 14.69
C THR A 53 10.83 25.62 13.61
N VAL A 54 11.63 24.61 13.98
CA VAL A 54 12.43 23.81 13.02
C VAL A 54 11.52 23.03 12.08
N LEU A 55 10.41 22.47 12.57
CA LEU A 55 9.41 21.81 11.73
C LEU A 55 8.76 22.78 10.72
N ALA A 56 8.47 24.03 11.12
CA ALA A 56 7.91 25.04 10.23
C ALA A 56 8.90 25.50 9.14
N GLU A 57 10.18 25.67 9.49
CA GLU A 57 11.26 25.97 8.54
C GLU A 57 11.45 24.84 7.52
N LEU A 58 11.55 23.59 8.00
CA LEU A 58 11.70 22.42 7.14
C LEU A 58 10.46 22.17 6.26
N ALA A 59 9.25 22.44 6.75
CA ALA A 59 8.02 22.33 5.95
C ALA A 59 7.95 23.42 4.85
N THR A 60 8.42 24.63 5.14
CA THR A 60 8.56 25.71 4.15
C THR A 60 9.57 25.32 3.06
N PHE A 61 10.67 24.69 3.45
CA PHE A 61 11.64 24.13 2.49
C PHE A 61 11.06 22.96 1.69
N ALA A 62 10.29 22.05 2.30
CA ALA A 62 9.62 20.96 1.60
C ALA A 62 8.65 21.46 0.51
N CYS A 63 7.90 22.53 0.77
CA CYS A 63 7.13 23.22 -0.26
C CYS A 63 8.01 23.76 -1.40
N THR A 64 9.18 24.31 -1.09
CA THR A 64 10.15 24.81 -2.09
C THR A 64 10.70 23.66 -2.96
N LEU A 65 10.89 22.47 -2.39
CA LEU A 65 11.27 21.27 -3.14
C LEU A 65 10.15 20.85 -4.11
N ALA A 66 8.90 20.80 -3.64
CA ALA A 66 7.74 20.51 -4.51
C ALA A 66 7.56 21.54 -5.64
N ASP A 67 7.76 22.84 -5.36
CA ASP A 67 7.77 23.90 -6.38
C ASP A 67 8.90 23.69 -7.41
N THR A 68 10.07 23.21 -6.95
CA THR A 68 11.22 22.91 -7.81
C THR A 68 10.95 21.70 -8.70
N ALA A 69 10.38 20.62 -8.16
CA ALA A 69 9.97 19.44 -8.91
C ALA A 69 8.92 19.79 -9.97
N ARG A 70 7.89 20.57 -9.60
CA ARG A 70 6.84 21.07 -10.52
C ARG A 70 7.43 21.74 -11.77
N LEU A 71 8.47 22.55 -11.63
CA LEU A 71 9.14 23.22 -12.75
C LEU A 71 9.83 22.25 -13.72
N GLN A 72 10.30 21.09 -13.24
CA GLN A 72 10.89 20.05 -14.08
C GLN A 72 9.83 19.11 -14.68
N ILE A 73 8.74 18.84 -13.97
CA ILE A 73 7.71 17.86 -14.37
C ILE A 73 6.77 18.43 -15.45
N LEU A 74 6.28 19.66 -15.28
CA LEU A 74 5.28 20.25 -16.18
C LEU A 74 5.70 20.33 -17.66
N PRO A 75 6.98 20.62 -18.02
CA PRO A 75 7.44 20.58 -19.42
C PRO A 75 7.25 19.22 -20.12
N HIS A 76 7.27 18.11 -19.37
CA HIS A 76 7.11 16.76 -19.92
C HIS A 76 5.66 16.27 -19.90
N TRP A 77 4.79 16.88 -19.10
CA TRP A 77 3.39 16.47 -18.93
C TRP A 77 2.61 16.47 -20.24
N ARG A 78 1.95 15.34 -20.56
CA ARG A 78 1.21 15.11 -21.81
C ARG A 78 2.01 15.39 -23.10
N SER A 79 3.34 15.40 -23.04
CA SER A 79 4.18 15.37 -24.24
C SER A 79 3.82 14.15 -25.11
N PRO A 80 3.73 14.28 -26.45
CA PRO A 80 3.33 13.17 -27.31
C PRO A 80 4.22 11.93 -27.13
N ARG A 81 3.63 10.75 -26.96
CA ARG A 81 4.39 9.50 -26.75
C ARG A 81 5.41 9.17 -27.84
N HIS A 82 5.25 9.75 -29.04
CA HIS A 82 6.16 9.59 -30.18
C HIS A 82 7.29 10.63 -30.25
N SER A 83 7.35 11.62 -29.35
CA SER A 83 8.30 12.74 -29.46
C SER A 83 9.60 12.57 -28.64
N LEU A 84 9.97 11.33 -28.24
CA LEU A 84 11.06 11.09 -27.27
C LEU A 84 12.09 10.05 -27.70
N ALA A 85 13.32 10.23 -27.22
CA ALA A 85 14.51 9.46 -27.57
C ALA A 85 15.34 9.01 -26.33
N GLN A 86 15.70 7.72 -26.19
CA GLN A 86 17.10 7.26 -26.34
C GLN A 86 17.81 6.39 -25.23
N GLU A 87 17.58 6.46 -23.90
CA GLU A 87 18.32 5.58 -22.93
C GLU A 87 17.61 5.12 -21.60
N ILE A 88 18.28 4.25 -20.82
CA ILE A 88 17.76 3.18 -19.89
C ILE A 88 18.08 3.38 -18.37
N LYS A 89 17.44 2.61 -17.45
CA LYS A 89 17.85 2.36 -16.04
C LYS A 89 18.78 1.11 -15.96
N HIS A 90 19.90 1.18 -15.25
CA HIS A 90 20.81 0.03 -15.12
C HIS A 90 20.26 -1.06 -14.18
N GLU A 91 19.85 -2.20 -14.74
CA GLU A 91 19.89 -3.50 -14.06
C GLU A 91 20.95 -4.39 -14.74
N SER A 92 21.65 -5.19 -13.95
CA SER A 92 22.73 -6.07 -14.45
C SER A 92 22.15 -7.25 -15.24
N ASP A 93 22.26 -7.22 -16.57
CA ASP A 93 23.10 -8.18 -17.37
C ASP A 93 22.83 -8.15 -18.91
N ARG A 94 22.12 -7.15 -19.46
CA ARG A 94 21.87 -7.06 -20.92
C ARG A 94 22.05 -5.66 -21.49
N SER A 95 22.93 -5.53 -22.48
CA SER A 95 23.23 -4.27 -23.17
C SER A 95 22.55 -4.20 -24.54
N GLU A 96 21.44 -3.47 -24.64
CA GLU A 96 20.84 -3.05 -25.92
C GLU A 96 20.43 -1.56 -25.83
N PHE A 97 20.64 -0.79 -26.90
CA PHE A 97 20.34 0.66 -26.99
C PHE A 97 18.82 0.94 -26.94
N GLN A 98 18.30 1.86 -26.08
CA GLN A 98 16.86 2.19 -26.07
C GLN A 98 16.40 3.36 -25.14
N SER A 99 15.59 4.30 -25.67
CA SER A 99 14.27 4.62 -25.07
C SER A 99 14.12 5.43 -23.75
N ALA A 100 14.58 6.68 -23.61
CA ALA A 100 14.23 7.51 -22.43
C ALA A 100 12.79 8.04 -22.54
N SER A 101 11.91 7.59 -21.65
CA SER A 101 10.50 8.00 -21.63
C SER A 101 10.33 9.41 -21.03
N PRO A 102 9.20 10.13 -21.29
CA PRO A 102 9.04 11.50 -20.80
C PRO A 102 8.91 11.55 -19.27
N VAL A 103 8.37 10.48 -18.66
CA VAL A 103 8.29 10.34 -17.21
C VAL A 103 9.69 10.15 -16.63
N THR A 104 10.50 9.24 -17.18
CA THR A 104 11.90 9.00 -16.75
C THR A 104 12.77 10.26 -16.82
N LEU A 105 12.57 11.13 -17.82
CA LEU A 105 13.28 12.41 -17.89
C LEU A 105 12.77 13.40 -16.84
N ALA A 106 11.47 13.46 -16.63
CA ALA A 106 10.83 14.33 -15.63
C ALA A 106 11.22 13.94 -14.19
N ASP A 107 11.14 12.66 -13.84
CA ASP A 107 11.54 12.12 -12.54
C ASP A 107 12.99 12.45 -12.21
N ARG A 108 13.90 12.09 -13.11
CA ARG A 108 15.34 12.32 -12.94
C ARG A 108 15.69 13.79 -12.84
N ALA A 109 15.04 14.66 -13.62
CA ALA A 109 15.28 16.10 -13.55
C ALA A 109 14.74 16.69 -12.23
N ALA A 110 13.55 16.27 -11.81
CA ALA A 110 12.90 16.73 -10.58
C ALA A 110 13.65 16.27 -9.33
N GLU A 111 14.02 14.98 -9.22
CA GLU A 111 14.78 14.48 -8.07
C GLU A 111 16.17 15.13 -8.00
N TRP A 112 16.86 15.30 -9.14
CA TRP A 112 18.16 15.97 -9.19
C TRP A 112 18.07 17.42 -8.69
N ALA A 113 17.10 18.19 -9.18
CA ALA A 113 16.90 19.57 -8.76
C ALA A 113 16.53 19.69 -7.27
N MET A 114 15.73 18.76 -6.73
CA MET A 114 15.45 18.69 -5.29
C MET A 114 16.72 18.35 -4.48
N ARG A 115 17.52 17.37 -4.93
CA ARG A 115 18.78 16.97 -4.29
C ARG A 115 19.79 18.11 -4.22
N GLU A 116 20.02 18.84 -5.32
CA GLU A 116 20.93 19.99 -5.34
C GLU A 116 20.54 21.06 -4.31
N LEU A 117 19.24 21.33 -4.14
CA LEU A 117 18.75 22.25 -3.12
C LEU A 117 18.95 21.69 -1.70
N ILE A 118 18.63 20.41 -1.46
CA ILE A 118 18.83 19.77 -0.15
C ILE A 118 20.29 19.81 0.26
N GLU A 119 21.21 19.36 -0.60
CA GLU A 119 22.64 19.29 -0.25
C GLU A 119 23.28 20.66 -0.07
N LYS A 120 22.77 21.68 -0.77
CA LYS A 120 23.19 23.07 -0.59
C LYS A 120 22.69 23.69 0.71
N GLN A 121 21.43 23.46 1.08
CA GLN A 121 20.81 24.08 2.25
C GLN A 121 21.07 23.30 3.55
N TYR A 122 21.12 21.97 3.45
CA TYR A 122 21.22 21.03 4.57
C TYR A 122 22.27 19.93 4.27
N PRO A 123 23.57 20.28 4.14
CA PRO A 123 24.65 19.36 3.72
C PRO A 123 24.87 18.15 4.65
N HIS A 124 24.30 18.18 5.87
CA HIS A 124 24.37 17.09 6.84
C HIS A 124 23.13 16.17 6.85
N HIS A 125 22.08 16.49 6.10
CA HIS A 125 20.88 15.65 6.02
C HIS A 125 21.09 14.49 5.04
N GLY A 126 20.40 13.37 5.30
CA GLY A 126 20.26 12.27 4.35
C GLY A 126 19.25 12.54 3.26
N ILE A 127 19.34 11.77 2.17
CA ILE A 127 18.35 11.74 1.09
C ILE A 127 18.11 10.28 0.71
N TYR A 128 16.85 9.92 0.54
CA TYR A 128 16.38 8.63 0.04
C TYR A 128 15.42 8.93 -1.12
N GLY A 129 15.83 8.64 -2.35
CA GLY A 129 15.00 8.91 -3.55
C GLY A 129 14.92 7.70 -4.47
N GLU A 130 13.88 7.64 -5.28
CA GLU A 130 13.62 6.55 -6.23
C GLU A 130 14.69 6.47 -7.33
N GLU A 131 15.08 7.61 -7.93
CA GLU A 131 15.91 7.63 -9.14
C GLU A 131 17.42 7.55 -8.86
N TYR A 132 17.90 8.21 -7.81
CA TYR A 132 19.35 8.26 -7.48
C TYR A 132 19.71 7.61 -6.14
N GLY A 133 18.80 6.81 -5.56
CA GLY A 133 19.08 5.96 -4.39
C GLY A 133 19.31 6.74 -3.08
N VAL A 134 20.23 6.26 -2.24
CA VAL A 134 20.30 6.66 -0.82
C VAL A 134 21.66 7.25 -0.43
N ILE A 135 21.66 8.36 0.29
CA ILE A 135 22.84 8.96 0.94
C ILE A 135 22.53 9.29 2.41
N ARG A 136 23.47 9.02 3.31
CA ARG A 136 23.43 9.38 4.75
C ARG A 136 22.08 9.03 5.44
N SER A 137 21.55 7.83 5.20
CA SER A 137 20.27 7.38 5.79
C SER A 137 20.30 7.15 7.31
N ASP A 138 21.49 7.19 7.90
CA ASP A 138 21.78 7.19 9.33
C ASP A 138 21.75 8.58 9.98
N ALA A 139 21.55 9.65 9.20
CA ALA A 139 21.44 11.01 9.71
C ALA A 139 20.17 11.23 10.55
N ASP A 140 20.23 12.16 11.52
CA ASP A 140 19.08 12.57 12.33
C ASP A 140 17.91 13.11 11.49
N TRP A 141 18.21 13.69 10.33
CA TRP A 141 17.23 14.18 9.36
C TRP A 141 17.46 13.55 7.99
N VAL A 142 16.41 12.94 7.42
CA VAL A 142 16.46 12.29 6.10
C VAL A 142 15.29 12.79 5.25
N TRP A 143 15.60 13.35 4.08
CA TRP A 143 14.60 13.69 3.07
C TRP A 143 14.24 12.44 2.27
N VAL A 144 12.96 12.17 2.09
CA VAL A 144 12.48 11.06 1.25
C VAL A 144 11.70 11.64 0.09
N LEU A 145 12.04 11.23 -1.14
CA LEU A 145 11.57 11.87 -2.38
C LEU A 145 10.99 10.83 -3.36
N ASP A 146 9.77 11.08 -3.82
CA ASP A 146 9.23 10.54 -5.08
C ASP A 146 8.82 11.74 -5.96
N PRO A 147 9.41 11.94 -7.15
CA PRO A 147 9.01 13.04 -8.01
C PRO A 147 7.65 12.85 -8.69
N ILE A 148 7.28 11.62 -9.09
CA ILE A 148 6.07 11.28 -9.85
C ILE A 148 5.51 9.91 -9.40
N ASP A 149 4.97 9.87 -8.19
CA ASP A 149 4.15 8.75 -7.76
C ASP A 149 2.94 8.64 -8.71
N GLY A 150 2.63 7.44 -9.16
CA GLY A 150 1.68 7.21 -10.23
C GLY A 150 2.24 7.49 -11.63
N THR A 151 3.47 7.08 -11.92
CA THR A 151 4.09 7.14 -13.27
C THR A 151 3.17 6.66 -14.41
N ARG A 152 2.29 5.67 -14.18
CA ARG A 152 1.25 5.24 -15.14
C ARG A 152 0.17 6.29 -15.37
N SER A 153 -0.29 6.96 -14.30
CA SER A 153 -1.17 8.13 -14.39
C SER A 153 -0.48 9.24 -15.21
N PHE A 154 0.82 9.47 -15.01
CA PHE A 154 1.61 10.40 -15.83
C PHE A 154 1.64 10.00 -17.32
N ILE A 155 2.10 8.80 -17.66
CA ILE A 155 2.23 8.28 -19.05
C ILE A 155 0.89 8.26 -19.81
N THR A 156 -0.23 8.09 -19.09
CA THR A 156 -1.59 8.05 -19.67
C THR A 156 -2.27 9.41 -19.74
N GLY A 157 -1.68 10.46 -19.18
CA GLY A 157 -2.29 11.78 -19.17
C GLY A 157 -3.43 11.93 -18.16
N LYS A 158 -3.54 11.03 -17.17
CA LYS A 158 -4.46 11.11 -16.03
C LYS A 158 -3.84 11.98 -14.94
N PRO A 159 -4.43 13.14 -14.57
CA PRO A 159 -3.79 14.14 -13.70
C PRO A 159 -3.86 13.78 -12.20
N LEU A 160 -3.75 12.50 -11.84
CA LEU A 160 -3.84 11.99 -10.46
C LEU A 160 -2.54 11.28 -10.02
N PHE A 161 -1.42 11.60 -10.65
CA PHE A 161 -0.07 11.33 -10.13
C PHE A 161 0.26 12.37 -9.03
N GLY A 162 1.41 12.30 -8.35
CA GLY A 162 1.84 13.39 -7.46
C GLY A 162 3.32 13.40 -7.15
N THR A 163 3.85 14.55 -6.73
CA THR A 163 5.19 14.64 -6.13
C THR A 163 5.07 14.47 -4.62
N LEU A 164 5.84 13.53 -4.07
CA LEU A 164 5.93 13.25 -2.65
C LEU A 164 7.26 13.75 -2.08
N VAL A 165 7.17 14.62 -1.08
CA VAL A 165 8.35 15.09 -0.33
C VAL A 165 8.09 14.85 1.14
N SER A 166 8.94 14.05 1.78
CA SER A 166 8.92 13.87 3.23
C SER A 166 10.23 14.27 3.88
N CYS A 167 10.16 14.70 5.13
CA CYS A 167 11.34 14.84 5.99
C CYS A 167 11.11 13.99 7.25
N LEU A 168 12.01 13.06 7.49
CA LEU A 168 12.03 12.16 8.62
C LEU A 168 12.96 12.73 9.69
N TYR A 169 12.54 12.67 10.96
CA TYR A 169 13.42 12.84 12.10
C TYR A 169 13.65 11.48 12.75
N LYS A 170 14.90 11.04 12.85
CA LYS A 170 15.31 9.75 13.43
C LYS A 170 14.49 8.58 12.89
N GLY A 171 14.35 8.52 11.56
CA GLY A 171 13.62 7.48 10.84
C GLY A 171 12.09 7.57 10.91
N THR A 172 11.51 8.56 11.61
CA THR A 172 10.05 8.78 11.71
C THR A 172 9.62 9.95 10.83
N PRO A 173 8.64 9.79 9.92
CA PRO A 173 8.13 10.90 9.11
C PRO A 173 7.54 12.01 10.01
N VAL A 174 8.00 13.25 9.83
CA VAL A 174 7.49 14.41 10.59
C VAL A 174 6.97 15.54 9.71
N ILE A 175 7.33 15.55 8.43
CA ILE A 175 6.81 16.46 7.40
C ILE A 175 6.44 15.63 6.18
N GLY A 176 5.32 15.95 5.54
CA GLY A 176 4.85 15.32 4.32
C GLY A 176 4.17 16.32 3.40
N ILE A 177 4.54 16.28 2.13
CA ILE A 177 3.94 17.05 1.04
C ILE A 177 3.43 16.07 -0.01
N ILE A 178 2.18 16.25 -0.44
CA ILE A 178 1.64 15.67 -1.68
C ILE A 178 1.33 16.85 -2.60
N ASP A 179 1.96 16.95 -3.77
CA ASP A 179 1.70 18.00 -4.76
C ASP A 179 1.17 17.41 -6.07
N GLN A 180 -0.07 17.75 -6.43
CA GLN A 180 -0.59 17.54 -7.77
C GLN A 180 -0.38 18.81 -8.59
N CYS A 181 0.72 18.84 -9.35
CA CYS A 181 1.19 20.05 -10.03
C CYS A 181 0.31 20.55 -11.19
N VAL A 182 -0.56 19.70 -11.74
CA VAL A 182 -1.48 19.99 -12.86
C VAL A 182 -2.84 20.46 -12.34
N LEU A 183 -3.29 19.96 -11.19
CA LEU A 183 -4.52 20.40 -10.52
C LEU A 183 -4.29 21.62 -9.60
N GLU A 184 -3.03 21.98 -9.35
CA GLU A 184 -2.60 23.03 -8.42
C GLU A 184 -3.04 22.75 -6.96
N GLU A 185 -3.03 21.48 -6.56
CA GLU A 185 -3.44 21.03 -5.23
C GLU A 185 -2.23 20.51 -4.44
N ARG A 186 -2.00 21.08 -3.26
CA ARG A 186 -0.92 20.69 -2.34
C ARG A 186 -1.44 20.41 -0.94
N TRP A 187 -1.18 19.20 -0.46
CA TRP A 187 -1.38 18.81 0.93
C TRP A 187 -0.07 18.96 1.70
N VAL A 188 -0.15 19.58 2.88
CA VAL A 188 1.00 19.82 3.77
C VAL A 188 0.66 19.28 5.16
N GLY A 189 1.32 18.18 5.54
CA GLY A 189 1.27 17.58 6.86
C GLY A 189 2.53 17.90 7.66
N ILE A 190 2.36 18.29 8.93
CA ILE A 190 3.46 18.57 9.87
C ILE A 190 3.09 17.92 11.20
N ALA A 191 4.00 17.12 11.77
CA ALA A 191 3.76 16.39 13.01
C ALA A 191 3.27 17.31 14.14
N GLY A 192 2.11 16.95 14.71
CA GLY A 192 1.47 17.74 15.78
C GLY A 192 0.70 18.98 15.32
N GLN A 193 0.52 19.21 14.01
CA GLN A 193 -0.27 20.32 13.48
C GLN A 193 -1.39 19.81 12.55
N PRO A 194 -2.50 20.57 12.38
CA PRO A 194 -3.53 20.24 11.39
C PRO A 194 -2.99 20.30 9.97
N THR A 195 -3.25 19.25 9.18
CA THR A 195 -2.94 19.19 7.74
C THR A 195 -3.70 20.28 6.99
N LYS A 196 -3.05 20.84 5.97
CA LYS A 196 -3.64 21.87 5.10
C LYS A 196 -3.60 21.46 3.64
N MET A 197 -4.70 21.68 2.93
CA MET A 197 -4.76 21.66 1.46
C MET A 197 -4.75 23.12 0.98
N ASN A 198 -3.78 23.51 0.15
CA ASN A 198 -3.63 24.88 -0.37
C ASN A 198 -3.72 25.97 0.74
N GLY A 199 -3.12 25.69 1.90
CA GLY A 199 -3.12 26.58 3.07
C GLY A 199 -4.39 26.53 3.95
N THR A 200 -5.47 25.91 3.49
CA THR A 200 -6.72 25.74 4.23
C THR A 200 -6.69 24.45 5.05
N PRO A 201 -6.97 24.46 6.37
CA PRO A 201 -7.03 23.25 7.18
C PRO A 201 -8.10 22.27 6.66
N ILE A 202 -7.73 21.01 6.56
CA ILE A 202 -8.64 19.90 6.21
C ILE A 202 -8.79 18.95 7.39
N ARG A 203 -9.72 18.01 7.27
CA ARG A 203 -9.86 16.86 8.16
C ARG A 203 -10.40 15.69 7.37
N THR A 204 -10.17 14.48 7.86
CA THR A 204 -10.93 13.32 7.42
C THR A 204 -12.42 13.51 7.75
N ASP A 205 -13.26 12.96 6.89
CA ASP A 205 -14.68 12.71 7.12
C ASP A 205 -14.90 11.26 6.66
N GLY A 206 -15.45 10.42 7.53
CA GLY A 206 -15.40 8.99 7.32
C GLY A 206 -16.54 8.25 8.02
N VAL A 207 -16.99 7.18 7.39
CA VAL A 207 -18.12 6.37 7.87
C VAL A 207 -17.79 5.58 9.14
N ALA A 208 -18.83 5.01 9.75
CA ALA A 208 -18.73 4.34 11.05
C ALA A 208 -18.22 2.89 10.98
N ASN A 209 -18.28 2.24 9.82
CA ASN A 209 -17.94 0.82 9.61
C ASN A 209 -17.58 0.55 8.14
N LEU A 210 -16.86 -0.54 7.84
CA LEU A 210 -16.39 -0.82 6.48
C LEU A 210 -17.54 -0.96 5.48
N LYS A 211 -18.71 -1.51 5.85
CA LYS A 211 -19.82 -1.78 4.90
C LYS A 211 -20.40 -0.52 4.25
N GLU A 212 -20.13 0.65 4.80
CA GLU A 212 -20.53 1.95 4.27
C GLU A 212 -19.40 2.66 3.49
N ALA A 213 -18.17 2.13 3.56
CA ALA A 213 -16.93 2.82 3.20
C ALA A 213 -16.63 2.78 1.68
N GLU A 214 -16.12 3.91 1.18
CA GLU A 214 -15.52 4.03 -0.15
C GLU A 214 -14.01 3.75 -0.05
N MET A 215 -13.57 2.64 -0.65
CA MET A 215 -12.17 2.20 -0.62
C MET A 215 -11.46 2.46 -1.95
N PHE A 216 -10.20 2.87 -1.90
CA PHE A 216 -9.30 2.97 -3.06
C PHE A 216 -8.12 1.99 -2.98
N SER A 217 -7.54 1.70 -4.15
CA SER A 217 -6.26 1.01 -4.32
C SER A 217 -5.72 1.24 -5.74
N THR A 218 -4.42 1.42 -5.94
CA THR A 218 -3.88 1.79 -7.27
C THR A 218 -4.19 0.76 -8.37
N SER A 219 -4.07 -0.53 -8.10
CA SER A 219 -4.47 -1.57 -9.06
C SER A 219 -4.76 -2.90 -8.36
N PRO A 220 -5.79 -3.67 -8.78
CA PRO A 220 -5.94 -5.04 -8.30
C PRO A 220 -4.73 -5.93 -8.63
N ASP A 221 -3.90 -5.56 -9.62
CA ASP A 221 -2.74 -6.35 -10.07
C ASP A 221 -1.50 -6.22 -9.14
N MET A 222 -1.50 -5.27 -8.20
CA MET A 222 -0.40 -5.15 -7.22
C MET A 222 -0.46 -6.28 -6.17
N PHE A 223 -1.65 -6.83 -5.92
CA PHE A 223 -1.84 -7.91 -4.96
C PHE A 223 -1.56 -9.28 -5.57
N ARG A 224 -0.68 -10.05 -4.94
CA ARG A 224 -0.30 -11.39 -5.39
C ARG A 224 -0.38 -12.40 -4.24
N ASN A 225 -0.57 -13.67 -4.57
CA ASN A 225 -0.57 -14.77 -3.60
C ASN A 225 -1.55 -14.50 -2.43
N GLN A 226 -1.09 -14.61 -1.17
CA GLN A 226 -1.90 -14.33 0.02
C GLN A 226 -2.44 -12.89 0.08
N ASP A 227 -1.71 -11.90 -0.46
CA ASP A 227 -2.15 -10.50 -0.41
C ASP A 227 -3.38 -10.26 -1.31
N LEU A 228 -3.52 -11.03 -2.40
CA LEU A 228 -4.71 -11.01 -3.26
C LEU A 228 -5.95 -11.57 -2.55
N LEU A 229 -5.77 -12.59 -1.70
CA LEU A 229 -6.86 -13.15 -0.90
C LEU A 229 -7.32 -12.13 0.15
N LYS A 230 -6.38 -11.54 0.91
CA LYS A 230 -6.65 -10.48 1.89
C LYS A 230 -7.33 -9.26 1.28
N PHE A 231 -6.83 -8.77 0.13
CA PHE A 231 -7.46 -7.68 -0.61
C PHE A 231 -8.86 -8.05 -1.14
N THR A 232 -9.08 -9.31 -1.53
CA THR A 232 -10.41 -9.78 -1.95
C THR A 232 -11.41 -9.80 -0.79
N SER A 233 -10.97 -10.13 0.43
CA SER A 233 -11.80 -9.99 1.64
C SER A 233 -12.10 -8.52 1.94
N MET A 234 -11.11 -7.61 1.87
CA MET A 234 -11.34 -6.15 2.03
C MET A 234 -12.38 -5.63 1.03
N LYS A 235 -12.25 -5.97 -0.26
CA LYS A 235 -13.21 -5.58 -1.31
C LYS A 235 -14.65 -6.08 -1.07
N ARG A 236 -14.83 -7.15 -0.29
CA ARG A 236 -16.16 -7.68 0.08
C ARG A 236 -16.72 -7.04 1.35
N ALA A 237 -15.86 -6.48 2.20
CA ALA A 237 -16.26 -5.80 3.43
C ALA A 237 -16.69 -4.34 3.20
N VAL A 238 -16.24 -3.72 2.11
CA VAL A 238 -16.49 -2.29 1.79
C VAL A 238 -17.71 -2.07 0.89
N ARG A 239 -18.26 -0.84 0.88
CA ARG A 239 -19.39 -0.47 0.01
C ARG A 239 -19.00 -0.50 -1.46
N THR A 240 -17.91 0.18 -1.81
CA THR A 240 -17.39 0.22 -3.18
C THR A 240 -15.86 0.21 -3.19
N PRO A 241 -15.23 -0.66 -3.98
CA PRO A 241 -13.81 -0.55 -4.31
C PRO A 241 -13.59 0.25 -5.61
N HIS A 242 -12.85 1.35 -5.50
CA HIS A 242 -12.36 2.18 -6.61
C HIS A 242 -10.89 1.89 -6.90
N TYR A 243 -10.39 2.32 -8.07
CA TYR A 243 -9.04 1.98 -8.52
C TYR A 243 -8.24 3.12 -9.18
N GLY A 244 -6.92 3.03 -9.02
CA GLY A 244 -5.94 4.00 -9.48
C GLY A 244 -5.94 5.26 -8.61
N ALA A 245 -5.14 6.25 -9.03
CA ALA A 245 -4.97 7.52 -8.33
C ALA A 245 -4.00 7.49 -7.14
N ASP A 246 -3.23 6.40 -6.97
CA ASP A 246 -1.86 6.50 -6.44
C ASP A 246 -1.83 7.30 -5.08
N CYS A 247 -0.89 8.20 -4.83
CA CYS A 247 -0.88 9.06 -3.63
C CYS A 247 -2.14 9.94 -3.48
N TYR A 248 -2.79 10.28 -4.59
CA TYR A 248 -3.97 11.15 -4.60
C TYR A 248 -5.16 10.47 -3.92
N ALA A 249 -5.24 9.13 -3.89
CA ALA A 249 -6.23 8.40 -3.09
C ALA A 249 -6.09 8.70 -1.59
N TYR A 250 -4.86 8.72 -1.06
CA TYR A 250 -4.57 9.06 0.33
C TYR A 250 -4.84 10.55 0.63
N ALA A 251 -4.58 11.43 -0.34
CA ALA A 251 -4.95 12.84 -0.27
C ALA A 251 -6.47 13.04 -0.19
N LEU A 252 -7.26 12.22 -0.92
CA LEU A 252 -8.72 12.20 -0.81
C LEU A 252 -9.21 11.69 0.55
N VAL A 253 -8.54 10.69 1.17
CA VAL A 253 -8.85 10.30 2.56
C VAL A 253 -8.60 11.46 3.52
N ALA A 254 -7.43 12.11 3.43
CA ALA A 254 -7.09 13.26 4.28
C ALA A 254 -8.06 14.45 4.11
N SER A 255 -8.67 14.60 2.93
CA SER A 255 -9.70 15.61 2.64
C SER A 255 -11.15 15.19 2.95
N GLY A 256 -11.39 13.95 3.38
CA GLY A 256 -12.74 13.45 3.69
C GLY A 256 -13.62 13.08 2.48
N TYR A 257 -13.00 12.65 1.38
CA TYR A 257 -13.68 12.17 0.17
C TYR A 257 -13.53 10.66 -0.07
N CYS A 258 -12.75 9.97 0.77
CA CYS A 258 -12.53 8.53 0.75
C CYS A 258 -12.34 8.03 2.19
N ASP A 259 -12.77 6.80 2.46
CA ASP A 259 -12.73 6.23 3.81
C ASP A 259 -11.49 5.37 4.07
N VAL A 260 -11.02 4.63 3.06
CA VAL A 260 -9.97 3.61 3.20
C VAL A 260 -9.09 3.53 1.95
N VAL A 261 -7.77 3.40 2.12
CA VAL A 261 -6.85 2.94 1.06
C VAL A 261 -6.13 1.69 1.54
N VAL A 262 -6.07 0.66 0.70
CA VAL A 262 -5.31 -0.58 0.96
C VAL A 262 -4.39 -0.86 -0.21
N GLU A 263 -3.10 -1.03 0.07
CA GLU A 263 -2.07 -1.27 -0.94
C GLU A 263 -0.98 -2.24 -0.47
N ALA A 264 -0.28 -2.82 -1.45
CA ALA A 264 0.87 -3.69 -1.29
C ALA A 264 1.88 -3.39 -2.41
N ASP A 265 3.17 -3.64 -2.16
CA ASP A 265 4.30 -3.32 -3.07
C ASP A 265 4.77 -1.85 -3.08
N LEU A 266 4.49 -1.09 -2.00
CA LEU A 266 4.96 0.30 -1.85
C LEU A 266 6.43 0.45 -1.37
N GLY A 267 7.18 1.34 -2.02
CA GLY A 267 8.48 1.85 -1.59
C GLY A 267 8.38 2.78 -0.37
N LEU A 268 9.53 3.12 0.23
CA LEU A 268 9.60 4.07 1.35
C LEU A 268 9.13 5.48 0.92
N TYR A 269 9.45 5.84 -0.33
CA TYR A 269 9.15 7.13 -0.92
C TYR A 269 7.64 7.29 -1.23
N ASP A 270 6.97 6.22 -1.65
CA ASP A 270 5.52 6.18 -1.89
C ASP A 270 4.68 6.55 -0.65
N TYR A 271 5.10 6.15 0.56
CA TYR A 271 4.28 6.34 1.76
C TYR A 271 4.78 7.37 2.78
N CYS A 272 6.07 7.73 2.81
CA CYS A 272 6.59 8.57 3.89
C CYS A 272 5.92 9.96 3.95
N ALA A 273 5.59 10.56 2.80
CA ALA A 273 4.89 11.84 2.76
C ALA A 273 3.42 11.74 3.19
N LEU A 274 2.80 10.56 3.04
CA LEU A 274 1.40 10.33 3.36
C LEU A 274 1.16 10.32 4.87
N VAL A 275 2.14 9.86 5.66
CA VAL A 275 2.01 9.68 7.12
C VAL A 275 1.66 11.00 7.84
N PRO A 276 2.44 12.10 7.74
CA PRO A 276 2.11 13.34 8.45
C PRO A 276 0.87 14.03 7.86
N VAL A 277 0.55 13.81 6.59
CA VAL A 277 -0.63 14.35 5.91
C VAL A 277 -1.91 13.72 6.46
N LEU A 278 -1.94 12.40 6.61
CA LEU A 278 -3.10 11.69 7.17
C LEU A 278 -3.23 11.87 8.67
N GLU A 279 -2.16 11.71 9.44
CA GLU A 279 -2.19 11.91 10.90
C GLU A 279 -2.63 13.34 11.26
N GLY A 280 -2.11 14.36 10.56
CA GLY A 280 -2.49 15.76 10.75
C GLY A 280 -3.92 16.09 10.29
N ALA A 281 -4.56 15.24 9.47
CA ALA A 281 -5.96 15.37 9.08
C ALA A 281 -6.92 14.63 10.05
N GLY A 282 -6.38 13.88 11.03
CA GLY A 282 -7.17 13.02 11.93
C GLY A 282 -7.40 11.59 11.43
N GLY A 283 -6.80 11.24 10.28
CA GLY A 283 -6.76 9.86 9.78
C GLY A 283 -5.69 9.02 10.46
N VAL A 284 -5.65 7.74 10.10
CA VAL A 284 -4.69 6.76 10.62
C VAL A 284 -4.08 5.98 9.46
N ILE A 285 -2.79 5.66 9.56
CA ILE A 285 -2.05 4.92 8.55
C ILE A 285 -0.95 4.07 9.18
N CYS A 286 -0.84 2.81 8.75
CA CYS A 286 0.11 1.83 9.26
C CYS A 286 0.38 0.72 8.23
N ASP A 287 1.25 -0.23 8.58
CA ASP A 287 1.31 -1.50 7.83
C ASP A 287 0.16 -2.45 8.20
N TRP A 288 -0.01 -3.53 7.45
CA TRP A 288 -1.08 -4.52 7.70
C TRP A 288 -0.94 -5.29 9.03
N GLU A 289 0.21 -5.18 9.70
CA GLU A 289 0.42 -5.69 11.06
C GLU A 289 0.08 -4.63 12.12
N GLY A 290 -0.39 -3.44 11.72
CA GLY A 290 -0.71 -2.30 12.58
C GLY A 290 0.50 -1.58 13.16
N ARG A 291 1.69 -1.78 12.59
CA ARG A 291 2.94 -1.13 13.03
C ARG A 291 3.11 0.19 12.29
N LYS A 292 3.73 1.17 12.96
CA LYS A 292 3.99 2.49 12.37
C LYS A 292 4.87 2.39 11.12
N LEU A 293 4.60 3.23 10.15
CA LEU A 293 5.42 3.37 8.95
C LEU A 293 6.63 4.26 9.26
N THR A 294 7.80 3.64 9.36
CA THR A 294 9.09 4.27 9.65
C THR A 294 10.17 3.68 8.75
N LEU A 295 11.34 4.32 8.73
CA LEU A 295 12.54 3.79 8.06
C LEU A 295 12.91 2.38 8.56
N GLU A 296 12.80 2.13 9.87
CA GLU A 296 13.08 0.82 10.48
C GLU A 296 12.04 -0.25 10.08
N ASN A 297 10.77 0.13 9.97
CA ASN A 297 9.69 -0.81 9.67
C ASN A 297 9.51 -1.10 8.17
N HIS A 298 10.19 -0.38 7.27
CA HIS A 298 10.04 -0.51 5.82
C HIS A 298 10.23 -1.96 5.32
N GLU A 299 11.37 -2.58 5.64
CA GLU A 299 11.68 -3.98 5.29
C GLU A 299 10.68 -4.98 5.88
N ARG A 300 10.01 -4.62 6.99
CA ARG A 300 9.05 -5.48 7.69
C ARG A 300 7.63 -5.33 7.16
N SER A 301 7.24 -4.15 6.67
CA SER A 301 5.95 -3.94 6.02
C SER A 301 5.93 -4.58 4.63
N LYS A 302 7.08 -4.62 3.94
CA LYS A 302 7.21 -5.07 2.54
C LYS A 302 6.24 -4.31 1.63
N GLY A 303 6.14 -3.00 1.86
CA GLY A 303 5.25 -2.12 1.10
C GLY A 303 3.75 -2.36 1.30
N ARG A 304 3.35 -3.15 2.31
CA ARG A 304 1.94 -3.31 2.69
C ARG A 304 1.50 -2.14 3.56
N VAL A 305 0.55 -1.37 3.08
CA VAL A 305 0.04 -0.16 3.73
C VAL A 305 -1.49 -0.20 3.79
N VAL A 306 -2.03 0.29 4.89
CA VAL A 306 -3.45 0.60 5.03
C VAL A 306 -3.61 2.00 5.65
N ALA A 307 -4.45 2.81 5.05
CA ALA A 307 -4.86 4.12 5.55
C ALA A 307 -6.37 4.15 5.73
N CYS A 308 -6.86 4.76 6.80
CA CYS A 308 -8.28 4.91 7.09
C CYS A 308 -8.60 6.32 7.61
N ALA A 309 -9.81 6.79 7.29
CA ALA A 309 -10.32 8.09 7.74
C ALA A 309 -10.48 8.19 9.26
N ASN A 310 -10.63 7.05 9.96
CA ASN A 310 -10.71 6.99 11.43
C ASN A 310 -10.21 5.64 11.97
N ALA A 311 -10.02 5.56 13.30
CA ALA A 311 -9.47 4.39 13.97
C ALA A 311 -10.40 3.16 14.01
N GLY A 312 -11.73 3.33 13.93
CA GLY A 312 -12.67 2.21 13.92
C GLY A 312 -12.61 1.43 12.60
N LEU A 313 -12.57 2.15 11.48
CA LEU A 313 -12.32 1.57 10.16
C LEU A 313 -10.98 0.83 10.10
N LEU A 314 -9.95 1.33 10.79
CA LEU A 314 -8.66 0.65 10.87
C LEU A 314 -8.71 -0.62 11.71
N GLU A 315 -9.49 -0.66 12.80
CA GLU A 315 -9.68 -1.88 13.60
C GLU A 315 -10.33 -2.98 12.75
N GLU A 316 -11.44 -2.69 12.06
CA GLU A 316 -12.10 -3.62 11.14
C GLU A 316 -11.18 -4.04 9.96
N ALA A 317 -10.43 -3.10 9.37
CA ALA A 317 -9.52 -3.41 8.27
C ALA A 317 -8.35 -4.31 8.71
N LEU A 318 -7.79 -4.07 9.90
CA LEU A 318 -6.71 -4.89 10.43
C LEU A 318 -7.19 -6.27 10.89
N GLU A 319 -8.45 -6.43 11.32
CA GLU A 319 -9.03 -7.76 11.54
C GLU A 319 -8.96 -8.58 10.24
N ILE A 320 -9.42 -8.03 9.11
CA ILE A 320 -9.39 -8.71 7.81
C ILE A 320 -7.96 -8.92 7.28
N LEU A 321 -7.11 -7.89 7.34
CA LEU A 321 -5.77 -7.92 6.76
C LEU A 321 -4.77 -8.81 7.54
N ARG A 322 -5.07 -9.16 8.80
CA ARG A 322 -4.23 -10.06 9.60
C ARG A 322 -4.65 -11.54 9.56
N LEU A 323 -5.84 -11.88 9.07
CA LEU A 323 -6.25 -13.28 8.89
C LEU A 323 -5.21 -14.04 8.05
N ASP A 324 -4.96 -15.32 8.37
CA ASP A 324 -4.39 -16.24 7.39
C ASP A 324 -5.55 -16.81 6.56
N PRO A 325 -5.71 -16.40 5.28
CA PRO A 325 -6.81 -16.90 4.46
C PRO A 325 -6.73 -18.42 4.23
N LEU A 326 -5.57 -19.07 4.44
CA LEU A 326 -5.46 -20.53 4.36
C LEU A 326 -6.09 -21.24 5.56
N GLU A 327 -6.08 -20.64 6.75
CA GLU A 327 -6.76 -21.21 7.92
C GLU A 327 -8.29 -21.11 7.74
N GLU A 328 -8.78 -19.96 7.28
CA GLU A 328 -10.21 -19.73 7.05
C GLU A 328 -10.74 -20.57 5.86
N HIS A 329 -10.02 -20.63 4.74
CA HIS A 329 -10.43 -21.48 3.60
C HIS A 329 -10.29 -22.98 3.94
N GLY A 330 -9.33 -23.35 4.80
CA GLY A 330 -9.22 -24.70 5.35
C GLY A 330 -10.43 -25.08 6.22
N GLN A 331 -10.85 -24.19 7.13
CA GLN A 331 -12.03 -24.39 7.96
C GLN A 331 -13.31 -24.46 7.11
N LEU A 332 -13.51 -23.53 6.17
CA LEU A 332 -14.68 -23.52 5.28
C LEU A 332 -14.72 -24.75 4.34
N ALA A 333 -13.56 -25.27 3.94
CA ALA A 333 -13.47 -26.53 3.20
C ALA A 333 -13.83 -27.73 4.10
N LEU A 334 -13.33 -27.78 5.34
CA LEU A 334 -13.66 -28.81 6.33
C LEU A 334 -15.15 -28.82 6.70
N GLU A 335 -15.79 -27.66 6.84
CA GLU A 335 -17.24 -27.56 7.05
C GLU A 335 -18.03 -28.07 5.84
N LYS A 336 -17.68 -27.63 4.62
CA LYS A 336 -18.34 -28.11 3.39
C LYS A 336 -18.13 -29.61 3.13
N MET A 337 -16.98 -30.18 3.53
CA MET A 337 -16.75 -31.63 3.52
C MET A 337 -17.70 -32.36 4.48
N LYS A 338 -17.90 -31.83 5.70
CA LYS A 338 -18.81 -32.38 6.72
C LYS A 338 -20.27 -32.37 6.26
N ASP A 339 -20.71 -31.32 5.57
CA ASP A 339 -22.10 -31.19 5.11
C ASP A 339 -22.44 -32.01 3.86
N ASN A 340 -21.52 -32.15 2.90
CA ASN A 340 -21.83 -32.71 1.58
C ASN A 340 -21.30 -34.12 1.31
N ASN A 341 -20.48 -34.70 2.19
CA ASN A 341 -19.84 -36.01 1.97
C ASN A 341 -18.95 -36.05 0.70
N VAL A 342 -18.50 -34.88 0.21
CA VAL A 342 -17.65 -34.73 -0.99
C VAL A 342 -16.26 -34.26 -0.55
N LEU A 343 -15.24 -35.08 -0.82
CA LEU A 343 -13.84 -34.72 -0.63
C LEU A 343 -13.35 -33.82 -1.78
N LEU A 344 -12.97 -32.59 -1.48
CA LEU A 344 -12.15 -31.74 -2.35
C LEU A 344 -10.76 -31.59 -1.73
N ILE A 345 -9.81 -32.41 -2.17
CA ILE A 345 -8.39 -32.26 -1.78
C ILE A 345 -7.77 -31.19 -2.69
N PRO A 346 -7.31 -30.04 -2.16
CA PRO A 346 -6.54 -29.07 -2.94
C PRO A 346 -5.16 -29.64 -3.29
N ASP A 347 -4.57 -29.17 -4.38
CA ASP A 347 -3.22 -29.55 -4.78
C ASP A 347 -2.19 -29.22 -3.69
N GLN A 348 -1.22 -30.10 -3.46
CA GLN A 348 -0.14 -29.91 -2.48
C GLN A 348 0.69 -28.64 -2.74
N SER A 349 0.65 -28.07 -3.95
CA SER A 349 1.27 -26.78 -4.26
C SER A 349 0.56 -25.57 -3.60
N THR A 350 -0.68 -25.73 -3.13
CA THR A 350 -1.55 -24.63 -2.67
C THR A 350 -1.82 -24.61 -1.16
N VAL A 351 -1.34 -25.62 -0.41
CA VAL A 351 -1.60 -25.75 1.03
C VAL A 351 -0.34 -26.12 1.80
N THR A 352 -0.18 -25.64 3.03
CA THR A 352 0.99 -25.99 3.86
C THR A 352 0.99 -27.49 4.23
N PRO A 353 2.16 -28.13 4.38
CA PRO A 353 2.25 -29.56 4.70
C PRO A 353 1.54 -29.94 6.01
N TRP A 354 1.46 -29.02 6.97
CA TRP A 354 0.73 -29.20 8.22
C TRP A 354 -0.77 -29.29 8.00
N LEU A 355 -1.38 -28.34 7.27
CA LEU A 355 -2.82 -28.34 6.99
C LEU A 355 -3.21 -29.56 6.13
N PHE A 356 -2.38 -29.94 5.15
CA PHE A 356 -2.55 -31.18 4.39
C PHE A 356 -2.55 -32.40 5.32
N GLY A 357 -1.63 -32.47 6.29
CA GLY A 357 -1.60 -33.52 7.31
C GLY A 357 -2.83 -33.57 8.20
N VAL A 358 -3.37 -32.41 8.61
CA VAL A 358 -4.60 -32.32 9.41
C VAL A 358 -5.82 -32.82 8.62
N MET A 359 -5.99 -32.37 7.37
CA MET A 359 -7.11 -32.83 6.55
C MET A 359 -7.04 -34.32 6.24
N VAL A 360 -5.85 -34.85 5.91
CA VAL A 360 -5.66 -36.30 5.71
C VAL A 360 -5.93 -37.08 7.01
N GLY A 361 -5.56 -36.53 8.17
CA GLY A 361 -5.85 -37.11 9.48
C GLY A 361 -7.35 -37.20 9.80
N GLU A 362 -8.11 -36.11 9.59
CA GLU A 362 -9.58 -36.14 9.79
C GLU A 362 -10.26 -37.08 8.77
N VAL A 363 -9.79 -37.14 7.53
CA VAL A 363 -10.31 -38.07 6.51
C VAL A 363 -10.10 -39.54 6.90
N ILE A 364 -8.91 -39.90 7.41
CA ILE A 364 -8.63 -41.25 7.91
C ILE A 364 -9.54 -41.59 9.08
N ALA A 365 -9.70 -40.66 10.04
CA ALA A 365 -10.58 -40.84 11.20
C ALA A 365 -12.07 -40.97 10.81
N HIS A 366 -12.54 -40.22 9.81
CA HIS A 366 -13.93 -40.26 9.35
C HIS A 366 -14.26 -41.50 8.51
N LEU A 367 -13.28 -42.02 7.75
CA LEU A 367 -13.40 -43.27 6.99
C LEU A 367 -13.12 -44.53 7.83
N GLY A 368 -12.63 -44.39 9.06
CA GLY A 368 -12.33 -45.50 9.97
C GLY A 368 -11.15 -46.36 9.53
N LEU A 369 -10.12 -45.74 8.92
CA LEU A 369 -8.95 -46.39 8.33
C LEU A 369 -7.72 -46.44 9.27
#